data_AF-A0A383VVR9-F1
#
_entry.id   AF-A0A383VVR9-F1
#
_cell.length_a   1.000
_cell.length_b   1.000
_cell.length_c   1.000
_cell.angle_alpha   90.00
_cell.angle_beta   90.00
_cell.angle_gamma   90.00
#
_symmetry.space_group_name_H-M   'P 1'
#
loop_
_entity.id
_entity.type
_entity.pdbx_description
1 polymer ?
#
loop_
_entity_poly.entity_id
_entity_poly.type
_entity_poly.pdbx_seq_one_letter_code
_entity_poly.pdbx_strand_id
1 'polypeptide(L)'
;MQCGAWFHCLLRALRSSKHNKQQRRAAAEEKQQQCAAVEQQQRWQQQQAALVQQQLQALLAEALDICIQHYFAAEDTLRLWASSRPLQQLVSSRISGSLLLRSVAAVAQQAAAADCDDYDADYSSMKALHSLLRRPETSADVINQCSQQLLAIPGVPLAAAKALVAAGLRVQVTGQQLVERAYLCFEGLGVWVEAFSAAGVPLAEWAAELPAELLMVCGSTTSTPEQLVRDLTPARTANLLAVALTIAACRRPFHYISRFAIAMISCMFRQPAYTATVQLSPAAVEALLRLTMQLQGRTTNRAMAGSWPEIMYRLCKLPAAAQLPTAMVVEMGYQAVQSLGVYAPYTAYIAAQCAAHIFELMAAGELTAEQVETLLSLLRGPTAAAAAAAAAAKAYQSWRVPDGRSVMVWLASQPGAAAAAAGLGLTAADVGDPAAAALLIGGQ
;
A
#
# COMPACT_ATOMS: atom_id res chain seq x y z
N MET A 1 94.85 80.35 -4.49
CA MET A 1 93.58 79.89 -5.10
C MET A 1 93.48 78.35 -5.08
N GLN A 2 93.36 77.70 -3.91
CA GLN A 2 93.22 76.22 -3.82
C GLN A 2 92.08 75.74 -2.91
N CYS A 3 91.37 76.63 -2.20
CA CYS A 3 90.22 76.25 -1.36
C CYS A 3 88.89 76.05 -2.12
N GLY A 4 88.78 76.49 -3.38
CA GLY A 4 87.54 76.38 -4.16
C GLY A 4 87.23 74.96 -4.66
N ALA A 5 88.26 74.15 -4.98
CA ALA A 5 88.09 72.82 -5.56
C ALA A 5 87.57 71.78 -4.55
N TRP A 6 88.01 71.86 -3.29
CA TRP A 6 87.61 70.91 -2.25
C TRP A 6 86.15 71.09 -1.81
N PHE A 7 85.70 72.35 -1.72
CA PHE A 7 84.30 72.67 -1.40
C PHE A 7 83.35 72.21 -2.51
N HIS A 8 83.78 72.30 -3.78
CA HIS A 8 83.01 71.81 -4.92
C HIS A 8 82.87 70.27 -4.93
N CYS A 9 83.92 69.54 -4.54
CA CYS A 9 83.88 68.08 -4.39
C CYS A 9 82.97 67.65 -3.23
N LEU A 10 83.01 68.34 -2.09
CA LEU A 10 82.15 68.03 -0.94
C LEU A 10 80.67 68.30 -1.25
N LEU A 11 80.35 69.41 -1.93
CA LEU A 11 79.00 69.71 -2.39
C LEU A 11 78.49 68.71 -3.44
N ARG A 12 79.36 68.23 -4.33
CA ARG A 12 79.03 67.18 -5.31
C ARG A 12 78.78 65.82 -4.63
N ALA A 13 79.56 65.48 -3.61
CA ALA A 13 79.36 64.27 -2.80
C ALA A 13 78.07 64.33 -1.96
N LEU A 14 77.75 65.47 -1.35
CA LEU A 14 76.50 65.67 -0.61
C LEU A 14 75.27 65.68 -1.52
N ARG A 15 75.37 66.26 -2.73
CA ARG A 15 74.31 66.16 -3.75
C ARG A 15 74.12 64.72 -4.23
N SER A 16 75.21 63.99 -4.48
CA SER A 16 75.17 62.56 -4.86
C SER A 16 74.59 61.69 -3.74
N SER A 17 74.91 61.97 -2.48
CA SER A 17 74.36 61.26 -1.31
C SER A 17 72.86 61.51 -1.13
N LYS A 18 72.41 62.77 -1.26
CA LYS A 18 70.98 63.12 -1.23
C LYS A 18 70.22 62.47 -2.40
N HIS A 19 70.81 62.47 -3.59
CA HIS A 19 70.21 61.84 -4.77
C HIS A 19 70.10 60.31 -4.63
N ASN A 20 71.15 59.64 -4.14
CA ASN A 20 71.11 58.21 -3.83
C ASN A 20 70.10 57.86 -2.73
N LYS A 21 69.96 58.71 -1.70
CA LYS A 21 68.96 58.50 -0.64
C LYS A 21 67.53 58.69 -1.15
N GLN A 22 67.31 59.65 -2.06
CA GLN A 22 66.03 59.82 -2.74
C GLN A 22 65.72 58.65 -3.69
N GLN A 23 66.69 58.19 -4.48
CA GLN A 23 66.52 57.01 -5.35
C GLN A 23 66.21 55.73 -4.56
N ARG A 24 66.86 55.52 -3.40
CA ARG A 24 66.57 54.37 -2.53
C ARG A 24 65.19 54.44 -1.89
N ARG A 25 64.69 55.64 -1.56
CA ARG A 25 63.32 55.83 -1.05
C ARG A 25 62.30 55.59 -2.15
N ALA A 26 62.50 56.15 -3.33
CA ALA A 26 61.64 55.92 -4.49
C ALA A 26 61.59 54.42 -4.87
N ALA A 27 62.72 53.72 -4.89
CA ALA A 27 62.76 52.28 -5.17
C ALA A 27 62.13 51.43 -4.06
N ALA A 28 62.18 51.87 -2.79
CA ALA A 28 61.49 51.19 -1.69
C ALA A 28 59.97 51.40 -1.75
N GLU A 29 59.53 52.62 -2.08
CA GLU A 29 58.12 52.96 -2.31
C GLU A 29 57.56 52.18 -3.51
N GLU A 30 58.32 52.07 -4.60
CA GLU A 30 57.95 51.28 -5.78
C GLU A 30 57.82 49.78 -5.45
N LYS A 31 58.77 49.21 -4.69
CA LYS A 31 58.67 47.82 -4.22
C LYS A 31 57.49 47.60 -3.28
N GLN A 32 57.19 48.57 -2.40
CA GLN A 32 56.04 48.50 -1.51
C GLN A 32 54.72 48.57 -2.28
N GLN A 33 54.65 49.44 -3.30
CA GLN A 33 53.50 49.52 -4.20
C GLN A 33 53.32 48.23 -5.01
N GLN A 34 54.40 47.63 -5.52
CA GLN A 34 54.35 46.34 -6.22
C GLN A 34 53.88 45.21 -5.30
N CYS A 35 54.37 45.16 -4.05
CA CYS A 35 53.94 44.15 -3.08
C CYS A 35 52.46 44.29 -2.71
N ALA A 36 51.99 45.52 -2.48
CA ALA A 36 50.57 45.80 -2.22
C ALA A 36 49.68 45.45 -3.42
N ALA A 37 50.13 45.69 -4.65
CA ALA A 37 49.40 45.32 -5.86
C ALA A 37 49.26 43.79 -6.00
N VAL A 38 50.32 43.02 -5.69
CA VAL A 38 50.28 41.55 -5.71
C VAL A 38 49.33 41.00 -4.63
N GLU A 39 49.36 41.55 -3.42
CA GLU A 39 48.43 41.15 -2.35
C GLU A 39 46.97 41.45 -2.72
N GLN A 40 46.72 42.62 -3.33
CA GLN A 40 45.38 42.99 -3.79
C GLN A 40 44.90 42.06 -4.91
N GLN A 41 45.78 41.71 -5.84
CA GLN A 41 45.49 40.75 -6.91
C GLN A 41 45.20 39.34 -6.36
N GLN A 42 45.97 38.87 -5.36
CA GLN A 42 45.72 37.59 -4.71
C GLN A 42 44.38 37.56 -3.96
N ARG A 43 44.04 38.63 -3.23
CA ARG A 43 42.73 38.75 -2.56
C ARG A 43 41.58 38.73 -3.56
N TRP A 44 41.72 39.43 -4.68
CA TRP A 44 40.72 39.43 -5.73
C TRP A 44 40.53 38.04 -6.34
N GLN A 45 41.61 37.30 -6.60
CA GLN A 45 41.56 35.92 -7.08
C GLN A 45 40.89 34.98 -6.07
N GLN A 46 41.18 35.12 -4.77
CA GLN A 46 40.54 34.32 -3.71
C GLN A 46 39.04 34.61 -3.60
N GLN A 47 38.64 35.87 -3.68
CA GLN A 47 37.22 36.27 -3.68
C GLN A 47 36.49 35.72 -4.91
N GLN A 48 37.12 35.78 -6.08
CA GLN A 48 36.54 35.28 -7.31
C GLN A 48 36.38 33.75 -7.28
N ALA A 49 37.37 33.01 -6.76
CA ALA A 49 37.29 31.58 -6.57
C ALA A 49 36.16 31.18 -5.59
N ALA A 50 36.03 31.91 -4.47
CA ALA A 50 34.96 31.68 -3.51
C ALA A 50 33.56 31.91 -4.12
N LEU A 51 33.40 32.97 -4.93
CA LEU A 51 32.14 33.29 -5.59
C LEU A 51 31.75 32.25 -6.65
N VAL A 52 32.73 31.78 -7.45
CA VAL A 52 32.52 30.69 -8.41
C VAL A 52 32.13 29.40 -7.69
N GLN A 53 32.80 29.07 -6.59
CA GLN A 53 32.46 27.89 -5.79
C GLN A 53 31.05 27.98 -5.21
N GLN A 54 30.62 29.15 -4.74
CA GLN A 54 29.27 29.39 -4.23
C GLN A 54 28.20 29.24 -5.33
N GLN A 55 28.45 29.80 -6.52
CA GLN A 55 27.53 29.66 -7.66
C GLN A 55 27.43 28.20 -8.13
N LEU A 56 28.55 27.49 -8.19
CA LEU A 56 28.54 26.07 -8.55
C LEU A 56 27.75 25.23 -7.53
N GLN A 57 27.89 25.52 -6.24
CA GLN A 57 27.09 24.85 -5.20
C GLN A 57 25.59 25.14 -5.34
N ALA A 58 25.21 26.38 -5.68
CA ALA A 58 23.81 26.73 -5.91
C ALA A 58 23.22 26.01 -7.13
N LEU A 59 23.96 25.97 -8.25
CA LEU A 59 23.54 25.28 -9.47
C LEU A 59 23.45 23.76 -9.28
N LEU A 60 24.42 23.16 -8.60
CA LEU A 60 24.38 21.74 -8.27
C LEU A 60 23.20 21.41 -7.35
N ALA A 61 22.88 22.29 -6.39
CA ALA A 61 21.71 22.12 -5.52
C ALA A 61 20.40 22.20 -6.31
N GLU A 62 20.25 23.17 -7.20
CA GLU A 62 19.05 23.32 -8.04
C GLU A 62 18.88 22.13 -9.00
N ALA A 63 19.97 21.68 -9.63
CA ALA A 63 19.95 20.48 -10.47
C ALA A 63 19.55 19.24 -9.67
N LEU A 64 20.04 19.11 -8.43
CA LEU A 64 19.68 18.01 -7.55
C LEU A 64 18.19 18.02 -7.20
N ASP A 65 17.63 19.19 -6.90
CA ASP A 65 16.19 19.34 -6.61
C ASP A 65 15.34 18.92 -7.82
N ILE A 66 15.72 19.34 -9.04
CA ILE A 66 15.04 18.93 -10.27
C ILE A 66 15.13 17.40 -10.45
N CYS A 67 16.33 16.83 -10.29
CA CYS A 67 16.56 15.39 -10.39
C CYS A 67 15.73 14.61 -9.36
N ILE A 68 15.72 15.04 -8.11
CA ILE A 68 14.97 14.39 -7.02
C ILE A 68 13.45 14.49 -7.28
N GLN A 69 12.97 15.61 -7.81
CA GLN A 69 11.54 15.80 -8.06
C GLN A 69 11.01 15.04 -9.29
N HIS A 70 11.82 14.88 -10.33
CA HIS A 70 11.34 14.44 -11.65
C HIS A 70 11.94 13.11 -12.13
N TYR A 71 13.12 12.71 -11.63
CA TYR A 71 13.93 11.67 -12.26
C TYR A 71 14.39 10.56 -11.32
N PHE A 72 14.55 10.82 -10.03
CA PHE A 72 15.00 9.79 -9.10
C PHE A 72 13.84 8.91 -8.60
N ALA A 73 14.03 7.60 -8.69
CA ALA A 73 13.31 6.68 -7.83
C ALA A 73 13.72 6.90 -6.37
N ALA A 74 12.84 6.56 -5.43
CA ALA A 74 13.15 6.76 -4.01
C ALA A 74 14.36 5.95 -3.54
N GLU A 75 14.60 4.78 -4.13
CA GLU A 75 15.77 3.96 -3.84
C GLU A 75 17.06 4.67 -4.25
N ASP A 76 17.09 5.30 -5.42
CA ASP A 76 18.25 6.06 -5.87
C ASP A 76 18.48 7.30 -5.00
N THR A 77 17.41 7.93 -4.55
CA THR A 77 17.49 9.05 -3.58
C THR A 77 18.11 8.60 -2.27
N LEU A 78 17.72 7.43 -1.76
CA LEU A 78 18.30 6.84 -0.55
C LEU A 78 19.75 6.38 -0.74
N ARG A 79 20.09 5.79 -1.88
CA ARG A 79 21.48 5.40 -2.22
C ARG A 79 22.37 6.63 -2.36
N LEU A 80 21.86 7.68 -2.98
CA LEU A 80 22.53 8.99 -3.06
C LEU A 80 22.75 9.56 -1.65
N TRP A 81 21.76 9.42 -0.75
CA TRP A 81 21.90 9.79 0.66
C TRP A 81 22.84 8.89 1.45
N ALA A 82 23.01 7.63 1.08
CA ALA A 82 23.96 6.74 1.75
C ALA A 82 25.41 6.96 1.29
N SER A 83 25.62 7.62 0.15
CA SER A 83 26.92 7.67 -0.55
C SER A 83 27.98 8.57 0.07
N SER A 84 27.64 9.75 0.61
CA SER A 84 28.64 10.66 1.20
C SER A 84 28.05 11.68 2.20
N ARG A 85 28.84 12.08 3.21
CA ARG A 85 28.47 13.11 4.21
C ARG A 85 28.09 14.48 3.60
N PRO A 86 28.81 15.01 2.58
CA PRO A 86 28.45 16.29 1.99
C PRO A 86 27.10 16.25 1.27
N LEU A 87 26.81 15.16 0.55
CA LEU A 87 25.49 14.95 -0.06
C LEU A 87 24.41 14.77 1.00
N GLN A 88 24.70 14.05 2.10
CA GLN A 88 23.77 13.95 3.23
C GLN A 88 23.41 15.32 3.81
N GLN A 89 24.37 16.20 4.05
CA GLN A 89 24.11 17.53 4.58
C GLN A 89 23.35 18.40 3.58
N LEU A 90 23.74 18.37 2.31
CA LEU A 90 23.10 19.16 1.26
C LEU A 90 21.64 18.74 1.07
N VAL A 91 21.38 17.44 1.01
CA VAL A 91 19.99 16.98 0.89
C VAL A 91 19.23 17.15 2.20
N SER A 92 19.81 16.88 3.38
CA SER A 92 19.10 17.09 4.66
C SER A 92 18.67 18.55 4.87
N SER A 93 19.43 19.52 4.35
CA SER A 93 19.05 20.93 4.38
C SER A 93 17.91 21.32 3.39
N ARG A 94 17.59 20.44 2.43
CA ARG A 94 16.67 20.70 1.30
C ARG A 94 15.49 19.75 1.23
N ILE A 95 15.49 18.67 2.02
CA ILE A 95 14.32 17.81 2.18
C ILE A 95 13.20 18.64 2.77
N SER A 96 12.32 19.10 1.89
CA SER A 96 10.97 19.49 2.29
C SER A 96 10.27 18.27 2.89
N GLY A 97 9.36 18.48 3.84
CA GLY A 97 8.54 17.39 4.39
C GLY A 97 7.92 16.50 3.30
N SER A 98 7.59 17.09 2.14
CA SER A 98 7.11 16.36 0.95
C SER A 98 8.10 15.40 0.31
N LEU A 99 9.41 15.67 0.33
CA LEU A 99 10.41 14.75 -0.20
C LEU A 99 10.71 13.61 0.77
N LEU A 100 10.80 13.93 2.07
CA LEU A 100 10.89 12.91 3.12
C LEU A 100 9.74 11.93 3.00
N LEU A 101 8.54 12.46 2.75
CA LEU A 101 7.35 11.68 2.54
C LEU A 101 7.40 10.78 1.32
N ARG A 102 7.81 11.29 0.16
CA ARG A 102 7.92 10.46 -1.04
C ARG A 102 8.95 9.36 -0.83
N SER A 103 10.06 9.66 -0.17
CA SER A 103 11.07 8.66 0.18
C SER A 103 10.53 7.62 1.16
N VAL A 104 9.87 8.02 2.25
CA VAL A 104 9.26 7.09 3.22
C VAL A 104 8.16 6.26 2.56
N ALA A 105 7.28 6.90 1.78
CA ALA A 105 6.17 6.25 1.12
C ALA A 105 6.65 5.23 0.08
N ALA A 106 7.63 5.60 -0.72
CA ALA A 106 8.19 4.71 -1.72
C ALA A 106 9.01 3.57 -1.09
N VAL A 107 9.71 3.80 0.02
CA VAL A 107 10.36 2.71 0.78
C VAL A 107 9.32 1.76 1.36
N ALA A 108 8.23 2.30 1.93
CA ALA A 108 7.13 1.50 2.43
C ALA A 108 6.44 0.70 1.30
N GLN A 109 6.22 1.31 0.13
CA GLN A 109 5.68 0.64 -1.05
C GLN A 109 6.62 -0.42 -1.61
N GLN A 110 7.93 -0.17 -1.63
CA GLN A 110 8.93 -1.12 -2.10
C GLN A 110 9.02 -2.31 -1.15
N ALA A 111 9.01 -2.08 0.16
CA ALA A 111 8.92 -3.14 1.15
C ALA A 111 7.56 -3.89 1.10
N ALA A 112 6.48 -3.25 0.63
CA ALA A 112 5.20 -3.92 0.36
C ALA A 112 5.23 -4.82 -0.88
N ALA A 113 5.96 -4.40 -1.91
CA ALA A 113 6.09 -5.10 -3.18
C ALA A 113 7.14 -6.23 -3.15
N ALA A 114 8.10 -6.16 -2.22
CA ALA A 114 9.04 -7.23 -1.94
C ALA A 114 8.26 -8.39 -1.32
N ASP A 115 7.78 -9.29 -2.17
CA ASP A 115 7.06 -10.48 -1.77
C ASP A 115 7.91 -11.33 -0.82
N CYS A 116 7.25 -12.08 0.06
CA CYS A 116 7.79 -12.64 1.30
C CYS A 116 8.98 -13.63 1.16
N ASP A 117 9.42 -13.91 -0.07
CA ASP A 117 10.40 -14.94 -0.40
C ASP A 117 11.85 -14.41 -0.48
N ASP A 118 12.06 -13.09 -0.55
CA ASP A 118 13.39 -12.47 -0.50
C ASP A 118 13.63 -11.70 0.80
N TYR A 119 14.07 -12.43 1.83
CA TYR A 119 14.33 -11.91 3.18
C TYR A 119 15.39 -10.78 3.22
N ASP A 120 16.31 -10.74 2.25
CA ASP A 120 17.44 -9.80 2.27
C ASP A 120 17.04 -8.40 1.75
N ALA A 121 16.13 -8.34 0.76
CA ALA A 121 15.63 -7.08 0.21
C ALA A 121 14.77 -6.29 1.21
N ASP A 122 13.93 -6.98 1.99
CA ASP A 122 13.10 -6.37 3.03
C ASP A 122 13.96 -5.76 4.16
N TYR A 123 15.06 -6.43 4.52
CA TYR A 123 15.95 -5.97 5.58
C TYR A 123 16.72 -4.68 5.23
N SER A 124 17.10 -4.50 3.97
CA SER A 124 17.76 -3.27 3.50
C SER A 124 16.82 -2.06 3.50
N SER A 125 15.60 -2.24 2.98
CA SER A 125 14.56 -1.20 2.93
C SER A 125 14.14 -0.74 4.33
N MET A 126 13.93 -1.70 5.24
CA MET A 126 13.61 -1.40 6.64
C MET A 126 14.75 -0.72 7.39
N LYS A 127 16.02 -1.06 7.11
CA LYS A 127 17.17 -0.32 7.66
C LYS A 127 17.22 1.13 7.19
N ALA A 128 16.94 1.37 5.90
CA ALA A 128 16.89 2.71 5.34
C ALA A 128 15.80 3.55 6.02
N LEU A 129 14.59 2.98 6.20
CA LEU A 129 13.49 3.64 6.91
C LEU A 129 13.87 3.97 8.36
N HIS A 130 14.40 3.02 9.13
CA HIS A 130 14.83 3.29 10.51
C HIS A 130 15.93 4.36 10.60
N SER A 131 16.88 4.34 9.67
CA SER A 131 17.94 5.36 9.60
C SER A 131 17.37 6.75 9.34
N LEU A 132 16.37 6.85 8.45
CA LEU A 132 15.67 8.09 8.12
C LEU A 132 14.83 8.60 9.30
N LEU A 133 14.12 7.73 9.99
CA LEU A 133 13.28 8.08 11.14
C LEU A 133 14.08 8.46 12.40
N ARG A 134 15.36 8.05 12.51
CA ARG A 134 16.25 8.43 13.63
C ARG A 134 16.92 9.78 13.44
N ARG A 135 16.73 10.45 12.30
CA ARG A 135 17.37 11.74 12.04
C ARG A 135 16.72 12.86 12.87
N PRO A 136 17.50 13.82 13.38
CA PRO A 136 16.98 14.91 14.20
C PRO A 136 15.99 15.82 13.43
N GLU A 137 16.09 15.85 12.10
CA GLU A 137 15.17 16.62 11.24
C GLU A 137 13.80 15.93 11.10
N THR A 138 13.72 14.62 11.35
CA THR A 138 12.47 13.85 11.29
C THR A 138 11.76 13.92 12.65
N SER A 139 11.17 15.07 12.96
CA SER A 139 10.38 15.23 14.19
C SER A 139 9.02 14.54 14.08
N ALA A 140 8.40 14.24 15.23
CA ALA A 140 7.03 13.73 15.27
C ALA A 140 6.04 14.66 14.56
N ASP A 141 6.25 15.98 14.63
CA ASP A 141 5.41 16.96 13.93
C ASP A 141 5.48 16.80 12.41
N VAL A 142 6.68 16.59 11.86
CA VAL A 142 6.87 16.35 10.42
C VAL A 142 6.18 15.05 10.00
N ILE A 143 6.29 13.99 10.81
CA ILE A 143 5.59 12.73 10.55
C ILE A 143 4.07 12.93 10.60
N ASN A 144 3.57 13.70 11.58
CA ASN A 144 2.13 13.91 11.80
C ASN A 144 1.48 14.83 10.77
N GLN A 145 2.19 15.83 10.25
CA GLN A 145 1.76 16.64 9.10
C GLN A 145 1.41 15.79 7.89
N CYS A 146 1.97 14.57 7.84
CA CYS A 146 1.90 13.69 6.72
C CYS A 146 1.17 12.37 7.00
N SER A 147 0.62 12.26 8.20
CA SER A 147 -0.08 11.08 8.71
C SER A 147 -1.11 10.51 7.73
N GLN A 148 -1.95 11.37 7.14
CA GLN A 148 -3.02 10.95 6.24
C GLN A 148 -2.48 10.30 4.96
N GLN A 149 -1.38 10.82 4.42
CA GLN A 149 -0.73 10.26 3.24
C GLN A 149 -0.09 8.92 3.54
N LEU A 150 0.61 8.81 4.69
CA LEU A 150 1.22 7.55 5.14
C LEU A 150 0.17 6.46 5.35
N LEU A 151 -0.92 6.83 6.03
CA LEU A 151 -2.06 5.94 6.26
C LEU A 151 -2.70 5.48 4.93
N ALA A 152 -2.67 6.29 3.88
CA ALA A 152 -3.26 6.00 2.58
C ALA A 152 -2.39 5.12 1.67
N ILE A 153 -1.19 4.72 2.07
CA ILE A 153 -0.31 3.86 1.27
C ILE A 153 -0.83 2.41 1.27
N PRO A 154 -1.22 1.84 0.11
CA PRO A 154 -1.65 0.44 0.02
C PRO A 154 -0.54 -0.52 0.43
N GLY A 155 -0.90 -1.47 1.29
CA GLY A 155 -0.03 -2.59 1.65
C GLY A 155 1.18 -2.22 2.50
N VAL A 156 1.17 -1.10 3.25
CA VAL A 156 2.30 -0.77 4.16
C VAL A 156 2.71 -2.00 4.96
N PRO A 157 3.98 -2.42 4.90
CA PRO A 157 4.45 -3.54 5.70
C PRO A 157 4.34 -3.22 7.18
N LEU A 158 3.98 -4.22 7.96
CA LEU A 158 3.84 -4.08 9.41
C LEU A 158 5.10 -3.52 10.09
N ALA A 159 6.28 -3.91 9.63
CA ALA A 159 7.53 -3.39 10.15
C ALA A 159 7.67 -1.88 9.91
N ALA A 160 7.29 -1.39 8.73
CA ALA A 160 7.31 0.02 8.39
C ALA A 160 6.28 0.81 9.20
N ALA A 161 5.07 0.29 9.35
CA ALA A 161 4.04 0.89 10.21
C ALA A 161 4.51 0.97 11.67
N LYS A 162 5.09 -0.11 12.23
CA LYS A 162 5.67 -0.12 13.58
C LYS A 162 6.77 0.92 13.74
N ALA A 163 7.67 1.04 12.76
CA ALA A 163 8.74 2.03 12.78
C ALA A 163 8.19 3.47 12.79
N LEU A 164 7.17 3.75 11.98
CA LEU A 164 6.53 5.07 11.92
C LEU A 164 5.82 5.43 13.23
N VAL A 165 5.07 4.50 13.82
CA VAL A 165 4.43 4.71 15.13
C VAL A 165 5.47 4.92 16.23
N ALA A 166 6.53 4.12 16.25
CA ALA A 166 7.64 4.27 17.19
C ALA A 166 8.38 5.61 17.04
N ALA A 167 8.43 6.15 15.82
CA ALA A 167 9.00 7.47 15.52
C ALA A 167 8.06 8.64 15.91
N GLY A 168 6.89 8.36 16.49
CA GLY A 168 5.98 9.38 16.99
C GLY A 168 4.81 9.72 16.06
N LEU A 169 4.53 8.89 15.05
CA LEU A 169 3.27 8.98 14.31
C LEU A 169 2.10 8.85 15.30
N ARG A 170 1.29 9.89 15.34
CA ARG A 170 0.03 10.02 16.10
C ARG A 170 -1.03 10.42 15.10
N VAL A 171 -1.94 9.50 14.82
CA VAL A 171 -3.04 9.76 13.88
C VAL A 171 -4.34 9.37 14.54
N GLN A 172 -5.33 10.25 14.45
CA GLN A 172 -6.71 9.89 14.70
C GLN A 172 -7.25 9.21 13.44
N VAL A 173 -7.52 7.91 13.55
CA VAL A 173 -8.20 7.17 12.51
C VAL A 173 -9.69 7.34 12.72
N THR A 174 -10.37 8.00 11.79
CA THR A 174 -11.81 8.22 11.89
C THR A 174 -12.58 6.98 11.46
N GLY A 175 -13.82 6.83 11.96
CA GLY A 175 -14.69 5.71 11.56
C GLY A 175 -14.95 5.65 10.06
N GLN A 176 -15.08 6.80 9.40
CA GLN A 176 -15.27 6.86 7.94
C GLN A 176 -14.06 6.32 7.19
N GLN A 177 -12.85 6.71 7.59
CA GLN A 177 -11.62 6.21 6.97
C GLN A 177 -11.44 4.70 7.14
N LEU A 178 -11.85 4.15 8.29
CA LEU A 178 -11.86 2.70 8.49
C LEU A 178 -12.75 2.01 7.46
N VAL A 179 -13.98 2.50 7.31
CA VAL A 179 -15.00 1.92 6.45
C VAL A 179 -14.60 2.01 4.98
N GLU A 180 -14.20 3.20 4.52
CA GLU A 180 -13.75 3.41 3.14
C GLU A 180 -12.61 2.45 2.78
N ARG A 181 -11.64 2.27 3.67
CA ARG A 181 -10.49 1.38 3.42
C ARG A 181 -10.83 -0.09 3.53
N ALA A 182 -11.77 -0.46 4.40
CA ALA A 182 -12.26 -1.83 4.48
C ALA A 182 -12.87 -2.27 3.14
N TYR A 183 -13.71 -1.43 2.53
CA TYR A 183 -14.30 -1.71 1.22
C TYR A 183 -13.30 -1.71 0.07
N LEU A 184 -12.18 -0.98 0.18
CA LEU A 184 -11.07 -1.05 -0.77
C LEU A 184 -10.17 -2.29 -0.59
N CYS A 185 -10.54 -3.23 0.28
CA CYS A 185 -9.77 -4.44 0.60
C CYS A 185 -8.32 -4.15 0.98
N PHE A 186 -8.13 -3.03 1.68
CA PHE A 186 -6.82 -2.51 1.97
C PHE A 186 -6.24 -3.19 3.21
N GLU A 187 -5.25 -4.07 3.03
CA GLU A 187 -4.58 -4.79 4.13
C GLU A 187 -3.94 -3.85 5.17
N GLY A 188 -3.69 -2.60 4.78
CA GLY A 188 -3.04 -1.60 5.64
C GLY A 188 -3.79 -1.27 6.93
N LEU A 189 -5.12 -1.44 7.00
CA LEU A 189 -5.85 -1.06 8.21
C LEU A 189 -5.45 -1.92 9.42
N GLY A 190 -5.53 -3.25 9.31
CA GLY A 190 -5.14 -4.12 10.42
C GLY A 190 -3.66 -3.97 10.76
N VAL A 191 -2.81 -3.65 9.77
CA VAL A 191 -1.40 -3.33 9.98
C VAL A 191 -1.23 -2.10 10.88
N TRP A 192 -1.98 -1.02 10.65
CA TRP A 192 -1.89 0.18 11.49
C TRP A 192 -2.41 -0.07 12.90
N VAL A 193 -3.56 -0.74 13.03
CA VAL A 193 -4.11 -1.15 14.33
C VAL A 193 -3.08 -1.99 15.11
N GLU A 194 -2.42 -2.93 14.43
CA GLU A 194 -1.37 -3.74 15.03
C GLU A 194 -0.13 -2.91 15.40
N ALA A 195 0.30 -1.99 14.54
CA ALA A 195 1.44 -1.13 14.79
C ALA A 195 1.23 -0.23 16.01
N PHE A 196 0.06 0.41 16.13
CA PHE A 196 -0.31 1.20 17.31
C PHE A 196 -0.37 0.36 18.59
N SER A 197 -1.01 -0.81 18.51
CA SER A 197 -1.10 -1.74 19.64
C SER A 197 0.28 -2.23 20.09
N ALA A 198 1.15 -2.61 19.15
CA ALA A 198 2.49 -3.11 19.44
C ALA A 198 3.42 -2.03 20.02
N ALA A 199 3.22 -0.77 19.63
CA ALA A 199 3.93 0.36 20.21
C ALA A 199 3.37 0.82 21.57
N GLY A 200 2.32 0.15 22.08
CA GLY A 200 1.69 0.49 23.35
C GLY A 200 0.97 1.84 23.32
N VAL A 201 0.61 2.36 22.13
CA VAL A 201 -0.11 3.62 22.01
C VAL A 201 -1.54 3.39 22.51
N PRO A 202 -2.01 4.13 23.55
CA PRO A 202 -3.35 3.96 24.07
C PRO A 202 -4.40 4.11 22.97
N LEU A 203 -5.45 3.27 23.01
CA LEU A 203 -6.54 3.32 22.03
C LEU A 203 -7.17 4.73 21.96
N ALA A 204 -7.24 5.43 23.10
CA ALA A 204 -7.72 6.81 23.17
C ALA A 204 -6.85 7.83 22.40
N GLU A 205 -5.58 7.54 22.10
CA GLU A 205 -4.69 8.46 21.37
C GLU A 205 -4.82 8.36 19.85
N TRP A 206 -5.32 7.25 19.30
CA TRP A 206 -5.40 7.05 17.85
C TRP A 206 -6.79 6.68 17.34
N ALA A 207 -7.72 6.35 18.24
CA ALA A 207 -9.07 5.94 17.92
C ALA A 207 -10.13 6.66 18.77
N ALA A 208 -9.82 7.85 19.32
CA ALA A 208 -10.73 8.57 20.23
C ALA A 208 -12.12 8.79 19.63
N GLU A 209 -12.17 9.03 18.32
CA GLU A 209 -13.38 9.33 17.58
C GLU A 209 -14.10 8.10 17.02
N LEU A 210 -13.57 6.89 17.26
CA LEU A 210 -14.21 5.68 16.79
C LEU A 210 -15.46 5.37 17.62
N PRO A 211 -16.58 5.01 16.96
CA PRO A 211 -17.72 4.40 17.61
C PRO A 211 -17.32 3.16 18.43
N ALA A 212 -18.02 2.92 19.54
CA ALA A 212 -17.72 1.84 20.49
C ALA A 212 -17.64 0.44 19.83
N GLU A 213 -18.49 0.18 18.85
CA GLU A 213 -18.46 -1.09 18.11
C GLU A 213 -17.21 -1.25 17.24
N LEU A 214 -16.70 -0.16 16.65
CA LEU A 214 -15.46 -0.18 15.86
C LEU A 214 -14.23 -0.25 16.77
N LEU A 215 -14.25 0.44 17.91
CA LEU A 215 -13.22 0.33 18.95
C LEU A 215 -13.00 -1.12 19.40
N MET A 216 -14.09 -1.86 19.57
CA MET A 216 -14.05 -3.26 19.98
C MET A 216 -13.50 -4.19 18.89
N VAL A 217 -13.74 -3.91 17.60
CA VAL A 217 -13.14 -4.69 16.51
C VAL A 217 -11.63 -4.38 16.40
N CYS A 218 -11.25 -3.13 16.63
CA CYS A 218 -9.87 -2.67 16.56
C CYS A 218 -9.05 -2.95 17.83
N GLY A 219 -9.65 -3.39 18.94
CA GLY A 219 -8.95 -3.59 20.20
C GLY A 219 -9.82 -4.18 21.31
N SER A 220 -9.17 -4.58 22.41
CA SER A 220 -9.89 -5.20 23.53
C SER A 220 -10.64 -4.16 24.35
N THR A 221 -11.96 -4.16 24.28
CA THR A 221 -12.83 -3.54 25.28
C THR A 221 -13.32 -4.59 26.28
N THR A 222 -13.85 -4.16 27.43
CA THR A 222 -14.46 -5.05 28.45
C THR A 222 -15.91 -5.41 28.13
N SER A 223 -16.49 -4.83 27.07
CA SER A 223 -17.89 -5.02 26.68
C SER A 223 -18.06 -6.28 25.85
N THR A 224 -19.21 -6.95 25.99
CA THR A 224 -19.49 -8.12 25.15
C THR A 224 -19.97 -7.67 23.75
N PRO A 225 -19.59 -8.39 22.68
CA PRO A 225 -20.04 -8.11 21.31
C PRO A 225 -21.53 -7.84 21.21
N GLU A 226 -22.36 -8.66 21.85
CA GLU A 226 -23.81 -8.67 21.76
C GLU A 226 -24.48 -7.37 22.22
N GLN A 227 -23.88 -6.68 23.21
CA GLN A 227 -24.42 -5.42 23.73
C GLN A 227 -24.20 -4.28 22.75
N LEU A 228 -23.04 -4.26 22.08
CA LEU A 228 -22.66 -3.17 21.18
C LEU A 228 -23.35 -3.25 19.81
N VAL A 229 -23.83 -4.43 19.42
CA VAL A 229 -24.47 -4.66 18.12
C VAL A 229 -26.00 -4.58 18.14
N ARG A 230 -26.63 -4.49 19.31
CA ARG A 230 -28.09 -4.62 19.46
C ARG A 230 -28.88 -3.53 18.73
N ASP A 231 -28.40 -2.29 18.75
CA ASP A 231 -29.15 -1.10 18.30
C ASP A 231 -28.48 -0.41 17.09
N LEU A 232 -27.74 -1.17 16.29
CA LEU A 232 -27.09 -0.63 15.09
C LEU A 232 -28.12 -0.40 13.98
N THR A 233 -27.96 0.71 13.26
CA THR A 233 -28.69 0.92 12.00
C THR A 233 -28.17 -0.04 10.93
N PRO A 234 -28.94 -0.34 9.86
CA PRO A 234 -28.45 -1.17 8.77
C PRO A 234 -27.15 -0.64 8.14
N ALA A 235 -27.03 0.68 7.95
CA ALA A 235 -25.80 1.29 7.43
C ALA A 235 -24.60 1.07 8.36
N ARG A 236 -24.76 1.26 9.69
CA ARG A 236 -23.68 0.99 10.66
C ARG A 236 -23.34 -0.49 10.74
N THR A 237 -24.33 -1.36 10.57
CA THR A 237 -24.15 -2.82 10.49
C THR A 237 -23.27 -3.21 9.31
N ALA A 238 -23.53 -2.68 8.12
CA ALA A 238 -22.70 -2.93 6.94
C ALA A 238 -21.26 -2.46 7.14
N ASN A 239 -21.08 -1.24 7.66
CA ASN A 239 -19.79 -0.64 7.95
C ASN A 239 -18.98 -1.47 8.96
N LEU A 240 -19.62 -1.90 10.05
CA LEU A 240 -18.99 -2.74 11.07
C LEU A 240 -18.59 -4.09 10.49
N LEU A 241 -19.46 -4.74 9.71
CA LEU A 241 -19.15 -6.00 9.03
C LEU A 241 -17.95 -5.86 8.09
N ALA A 242 -17.90 -4.80 7.28
CA ALA A 242 -16.78 -4.57 6.38
C ALA A 242 -15.45 -4.46 7.14
N VAL A 243 -15.40 -3.62 8.19
CA VAL A 243 -14.20 -3.44 9.02
C VAL A 243 -13.81 -4.74 9.73
N ALA A 244 -14.79 -5.45 10.30
CA ALA A 244 -14.54 -6.72 10.98
C ALA A 244 -14.01 -7.80 10.03
N LEU A 245 -14.55 -7.89 8.81
CA LEU A 245 -14.05 -8.82 7.79
C LEU A 245 -12.59 -8.52 7.44
N THR A 246 -12.26 -7.26 7.18
CA THR A 246 -10.88 -6.85 6.85
C THR A 246 -9.92 -7.17 7.99
N ILE A 247 -10.27 -6.82 9.23
CA ILE A 247 -9.42 -7.10 10.41
C ILE A 247 -9.27 -8.60 10.66
N ALA A 248 -10.35 -9.38 10.50
CA ALA A 248 -10.31 -10.83 10.67
C ALA A 248 -9.41 -11.52 9.63
N ALA A 249 -9.38 -10.99 8.40
CA ALA A 249 -8.62 -11.52 7.26
C ALA A 249 -7.13 -11.12 7.24
N CYS A 250 -6.69 -10.19 8.08
CA CYS A 250 -5.28 -9.77 8.12
C CYS A 250 -4.31 -10.95 8.33
N ARG A 251 -3.13 -10.90 7.69
CA ARG A 251 -2.15 -12.00 7.62
C ARG A 251 -1.43 -12.31 8.93
N ARG A 252 -1.21 -11.32 9.79
CA ARG A 252 -0.48 -11.44 11.06
C ARG A 252 -1.25 -10.87 12.26
N PRO A 253 -2.54 -11.19 12.44
CA PRO A 253 -3.25 -10.61 13.55
C PRO A 253 -2.67 -11.17 14.85
N PHE A 254 -2.54 -10.33 15.87
CA PHE A 254 -2.57 -10.84 17.24
C PHE A 254 -3.78 -11.79 17.32
N HIS A 255 -3.55 -13.06 17.67
CA HIS A 255 -4.58 -14.09 17.67
C HIS A 255 -5.88 -13.65 18.39
N TYR A 256 -5.75 -12.74 19.34
CA TYR A 256 -6.86 -12.09 20.03
C TYR A 256 -7.73 -11.22 19.09
N ILE A 257 -7.19 -10.17 18.47
CA ILE A 257 -7.98 -9.18 17.69
C ILE A 257 -8.78 -9.86 16.57
N SER A 258 -8.14 -10.77 15.82
CA SER A 258 -8.85 -11.51 14.77
C SER A 258 -9.96 -12.41 15.32
N ARG A 259 -9.75 -13.09 16.46
CA ARG A 259 -10.81 -13.88 17.10
C ARG A 259 -11.99 -13.02 17.52
N PHE A 260 -11.74 -11.81 18.02
CA PHE A 260 -12.82 -10.86 18.35
C PHE A 260 -13.55 -10.39 17.11
N ALA A 261 -12.85 -10.07 16.03
CA ALA A 261 -13.49 -9.71 14.76
C ALA A 261 -14.35 -10.87 14.20
N ILE A 262 -13.88 -12.11 14.26
CA ILE A 262 -14.65 -13.31 13.87
C ILE A 262 -15.89 -13.49 14.76
N ALA A 263 -15.74 -13.32 16.07
CA ALA A 263 -16.85 -13.36 17.01
C ALA A 263 -17.88 -12.25 16.72
N MET A 264 -17.41 -11.05 16.36
CA MET A 264 -18.25 -9.92 15.97
C MET A 264 -19.11 -10.26 14.77
N ILE A 265 -18.48 -10.75 13.69
CA ILE A 265 -19.17 -11.15 12.46
C ILE A 265 -20.24 -12.18 12.82
N SER A 266 -19.90 -13.18 13.63
CA SER A 266 -20.85 -14.22 14.07
C SER A 266 -22.03 -13.65 14.86
N CYS A 267 -21.80 -12.65 15.72
CA CYS A 267 -22.84 -12.00 16.52
C CYS A 267 -23.81 -11.17 15.65
N MET A 268 -23.32 -10.52 14.60
CA MET A 268 -24.16 -9.75 13.66
C MET A 268 -25.22 -10.61 12.96
N PHE A 269 -24.99 -11.91 12.87
CA PHE A 269 -25.95 -12.87 12.31
C PHE A 269 -26.72 -13.67 13.37
N ARG A 270 -26.78 -13.17 14.62
CA ARG A 270 -27.60 -13.74 15.71
C ARG A 270 -28.55 -12.68 16.25
N GLN A 271 -29.64 -13.12 16.86
CA GLN A 271 -30.55 -12.19 17.55
C GLN A 271 -29.83 -11.54 18.75
N PRO A 272 -30.00 -10.23 19.00
CA PRO A 272 -30.92 -9.32 18.31
C PRO A 272 -30.35 -8.60 17.07
N ALA A 273 -29.02 -8.56 16.90
CA ALA A 273 -28.34 -7.82 15.84
C ALA A 273 -28.78 -8.22 14.42
N TYR A 274 -29.19 -9.48 14.25
CA TYR A 274 -29.74 -10.00 13.01
C TYR A 274 -30.89 -9.15 12.45
N THR A 275 -31.65 -8.45 13.31
CA THR A 275 -32.73 -7.55 12.89
C THR A 275 -32.23 -6.39 12.03
N ALA A 276 -31.05 -5.84 12.32
CA ALA A 276 -30.43 -4.81 11.49
C ALA A 276 -29.76 -5.42 10.24
N THR A 277 -29.12 -6.58 10.40
CA THR A 277 -28.43 -7.29 9.32
C THR A 277 -29.38 -7.77 8.21
N VAL A 278 -30.59 -8.20 8.56
CA VAL A 278 -31.60 -8.63 7.57
C VAL A 278 -32.18 -7.46 6.77
N GLN A 279 -32.02 -6.23 7.28
CA GLN A 279 -32.46 -4.98 6.64
C GLN A 279 -31.37 -4.29 5.80
N LEU A 280 -30.23 -4.96 5.58
CA LEU A 280 -29.18 -4.44 4.70
C LEU A 280 -29.73 -4.20 3.29
N SER A 281 -29.26 -3.12 2.64
CA SER A 281 -29.62 -2.85 1.26
C SER A 281 -28.92 -3.81 0.29
N PRO A 282 -29.46 -4.04 -0.92
CA PRO A 282 -28.81 -4.88 -1.93
C PRO A 282 -27.37 -4.43 -2.22
N ALA A 283 -27.14 -3.13 -2.37
CA ALA A 283 -25.81 -2.57 -2.60
C ALA A 283 -24.81 -2.87 -1.46
N ALA A 284 -25.28 -2.85 -0.20
CA ALA A 284 -24.42 -3.20 0.94
C ALA A 284 -24.08 -4.70 0.95
N VAL A 285 -25.04 -5.56 0.66
CA VAL A 285 -24.82 -7.02 0.56
C VAL A 285 -23.87 -7.36 -0.59
N GLU A 286 -24.04 -6.73 -1.76
CA GLU A 286 -23.12 -6.85 -2.90
C GLU A 286 -21.69 -6.47 -2.52
N ALA A 287 -21.51 -5.31 -1.89
CA ALA A 287 -20.18 -4.84 -1.46
C ALA A 287 -19.54 -5.79 -0.44
N LEU A 288 -20.33 -6.33 0.50
CA LEU A 288 -19.85 -7.30 1.49
C LEU A 288 -19.48 -8.64 0.86
N LEU A 289 -20.27 -9.16 -0.09
CA LEU A 289 -19.96 -10.40 -0.81
C LEU A 289 -18.65 -10.27 -1.60
N ARG A 290 -18.48 -9.17 -2.34
CA ARG A 290 -17.23 -8.88 -3.05
C ARG A 290 -16.04 -8.76 -2.09
N LEU A 291 -16.21 -8.04 -0.99
CA LEU A 291 -15.19 -7.90 0.05
C LEU A 291 -14.79 -9.27 0.62
N THR A 292 -15.77 -10.12 0.96
CA THR A 292 -15.54 -11.48 1.46
C THR A 292 -14.75 -12.32 0.47
N MET A 293 -15.11 -12.31 -0.82
CA MET A 293 -14.37 -13.04 -1.86
C MET A 293 -12.92 -12.55 -2.00
N GLN A 294 -12.73 -11.22 -2.04
CA GLN A 294 -11.40 -10.63 -2.19
C GLN A 294 -10.50 -10.95 -0.98
N LEU A 295 -11.04 -10.88 0.23
CA LEU A 295 -10.31 -11.21 1.46
C LEU A 295 -10.04 -12.70 1.60
N GLN A 296 -10.97 -13.56 1.20
CA GLN A 296 -10.76 -15.00 1.18
C GLN A 296 -9.51 -15.37 0.39
N GLY A 297 -9.33 -14.75 -0.77
CA GLY A 297 -8.21 -15.05 -1.64
C GLY A 297 -6.84 -14.59 -1.13
N ARG A 298 -6.82 -13.74 -0.09
CA ARG A 298 -5.60 -13.14 0.48
C ARG A 298 -5.30 -13.62 1.91
N THR A 299 -6.26 -14.26 2.57
CA THR A 299 -6.11 -14.63 3.97
C THR A 299 -5.10 -15.76 4.17
N THR A 300 -4.08 -15.51 4.97
CA THR A 300 -3.20 -16.56 5.51
C THR A 300 -3.64 -17.02 6.90
N ASN A 301 -4.63 -16.34 7.50
CA ASN A 301 -5.14 -16.66 8.82
C ASN A 301 -6.03 -17.90 8.78
N ARG A 302 -5.51 -19.03 9.27
CA ARG A 302 -6.21 -20.33 9.31
C ARG A 302 -7.51 -20.29 10.13
N ALA A 303 -7.58 -19.51 11.20
CA ALA A 303 -8.80 -19.41 12.01
C ALA A 303 -9.93 -18.74 11.23
N MET A 304 -9.60 -17.69 10.48
CA MET A 304 -10.55 -17.04 9.57
C MET A 304 -10.89 -17.94 8.37
N ALA A 305 -9.90 -18.69 7.86
CA ALA A 305 -10.08 -19.57 6.71
C ALA A 305 -11.27 -20.53 6.90
N GLY A 306 -11.37 -21.19 8.06
CA GLY A 306 -12.48 -22.09 8.37
C GLY A 306 -13.84 -21.40 8.56
N SER A 307 -13.87 -20.08 8.76
CA SER A 307 -15.09 -19.30 8.98
C SER A 307 -15.69 -18.74 7.69
N TRP A 308 -14.92 -18.65 6.59
CA TRP A 308 -15.40 -18.07 5.33
C TRP A 308 -16.66 -18.72 4.77
N PRO A 309 -16.80 -20.07 4.72
CA PRO A 309 -17.98 -20.70 4.15
C PRO A 309 -19.25 -20.29 4.89
N GLU A 310 -19.21 -20.29 6.22
CA GLU A 310 -20.34 -19.89 7.06
C GLU A 310 -20.69 -18.40 6.89
N ILE A 311 -19.68 -17.53 6.78
CA ILE A 311 -19.90 -16.09 6.54
C ILE A 311 -20.54 -15.87 5.18
N MET A 312 -20.00 -16.53 4.13
CA MET A 312 -20.52 -16.44 2.77
C MET A 312 -21.96 -16.97 2.71
N TYR A 313 -22.22 -18.13 3.30
CA TYR A 313 -23.56 -18.70 3.44
C TYR A 313 -24.53 -17.70 4.05
N ARG A 314 -24.17 -17.09 5.20
CA ARG A 314 -25.03 -16.13 5.90
C ARG A 314 -25.31 -14.89 5.08
N LEU A 315 -24.32 -14.35 4.36
CA LEU A 315 -24.51 -13.21 3.45
C LEU A 315 -25.43 -13.57 2.29
N CYS A 316 -25.23 -14.73 1.64
CA CYS A 316 -26.09 -15.20 0.54
C CYS A 316 -27.54 -15.50 0.98
N LYS A 317 -27.79 -15.79 2.26
CA LYS A 317 -29.14 -16.01 2.81
C LYS A 317 -29.85 -14.73 3.25
N LEU A 318 -29.22 -13.56 3.15
CA LEU A 318 -29.92 -12.30 3.43
C LEU A 318 -30.98 -12.01 2.36
N PRO A 319 -32.16 -11.45 2.71
CA PRO A 319 -33.19 -11.15 1.72
C PRO A 319 -32.74 -10.20 0.61
N ALA A 320 -31.82 -9.28 0.91
CA ALA A 320 -31.25 -8.37 -0.08
C ALA A 320 -30.34 -9.09 -1.10
N ALA A 321 -29.79 -10.26 -0.77
CA ALA A 321 -28.97 -11.05 -1.70
C ALA A 321 -29.82 -11.55 -2.89
N ALA A 322 -31.07 -11.96 -2.64
CA ALA A 322 -32.01 -12.39 -3.67
C ALA A 322 -32.44 -11.26 -4.63
N GLN A 323 -32.15 -10.00 -4.29
CA GLN A 323 -32.46 -8.82 -5.08
C GLN A 323 -31.26 -8.35 -5.93
N LEU A 324 -30.12 -9.03 -5.84
CA LEU A 324 -28.94 -8.67 -6.62
C LEU A 324 -29.17 -8.95 -8.11
N PRO A 325 -28.63 -8.12 -9.02
CA PRO A 325 -28.72 -8.38 -10.45
C PRO A 325 -28.07 -9.73 -10.81
N THR A 326 -28.73 -10.57 -11.62
CA THR A 326 -28.18 -11.89 -12.01
C THR A 326 -26.79 -11.77 -12.64
N ALA A 327 -26.56 -10.75 -13.48
CA ALA A 327 -25.26 -10.50 -14.10
C ALA A 327 -24.13 -10.28 -13.06
N MET A 328 -24.44 -9.61 -11.95
CA MET A 328 -23.52 -9.39 -10.83
C MET A 328 -23.14 -10.71 -10.15
N VAL A 329 -24.14 -11.56 -9.88
CA VAL A 329 -23.94 -12.86 -9.25
C VAL A 329 -23.14 -13.79 -10.17
N VAL A 330 -23.37 -13.72 -11.49
CA VAL A 330 -22.59 -14.44 -12.51
C VAL A 330 -21.12 -13.99 -12.51
N GLU A 331 -20.85 -12.68 -12.46
CA GLU A 331 -19.49 -12.14 -12.35
C GLU A 331 -18.77 -12.67 -11.10
N MET A 332 -19.45 -12.64 -9.95
CA MET A 332 -18.90 -13.19 -8.70
C MET A 332 -18.68 -14.71 -8.79
N GLY A 333 -19.63 -15.47 -9.35
CA GLY A 333 -19.48 -16.91 -9.56
C GLY A 333 -18.27 -17.25 -10.43
N TYR A 334 -18.08 -16.49 -11.52
CA TYR A 334 -16.94 -16.61 -12.42
C TYR A 334 -15.61 -16.36 -11.69
N GLN A 335 -15.50 -15.23 -10.98
CA GLN A 335 -14.30 -14.87 -10.22
C GLN A 335 -13.98 -15.90 -9.13
N ALA A 336 -15.00 -16.41 -8.44
CA ALA A 336 -14.83 -17.42 -7.39
C ALA A 336 -14.22 -18.71 -7.95
N VAL A 337 -14.71 -19.20 -9.09
CA VAL A 337 -14.20 -20.42 -9.74
C VAL A 337 -12.78 -20.20 -10.29
N GLN A 338 -12.53 -19.05 -10.93
CA GLN A 338 -11.20 -18.73 -11.46
C GLN A 338 -10.12 -18.75 -10.37
N SER A 339 -10.47 -18.32 -9.15
CA SER A 339 -9.55 -18.30 -8.02
C SER A 339 -9.12 -19.70 -7.52
N LEU A 340 -9.92 -20.75 -7.79
CA LEU A 340 -9.65 -22.12 -7.30
C LEU A 340 -8.31 -22.69 -7.77
N GLY A 341 -7.89 -22.34 -8.99
CA GLY A 341 -6.66 -22.86 -9.60
C GLY A 341 -5.38 -22.27 -9.01
N VAL A 342 -5.47 -21.20 -8.22
CA VAL A 342 -4.32 -20.48 -7.65
C VAL A 342 -3.97 -21.00 -6.25
N TYR A 343 -4.92 -21.64 -5.56
CA TYR A 343 -4.78 -21.95 -4.15
C TYR A 343 -4.16 -23.31 -3.85
N ALA A 344 -3.46 -23.39 -2.72
CA ALA A 344 -3.08 -24.65 -2.11
C ALA A 344 -4.34 -25.52 -1.83
N PRO A 345 -4.22 -26.87 -1.82
CA PRO A 345 -5.39 -27.77 -1.78
C PRO A 345 -6.40 -27.50 -0.66
N TYR A 346 -5.92 -27.14 0.54
CA TYR A 346 -6.78 -26.81 1.68
C TYR A 346 -7.57 -25.52 1.44
N THR A 347 -6.93 -24.47 0.93
CA THR A 347 -7.59 -23.19 0.64
C THR A 347 -8.53 -23.33 -0.55
N ALA A 348 -8.21 -24.17 -1.53
CA ALA A 348 -9.08 -24.48 -2.66
C ALA A 348 -10.41 -25.11 -2.20
N TYR A 349 -10.41 -25.97 -1.17
CA TYR A 349 -11.64 -26.52 -0.59
C TYR A 349 -12.54 -25.43 0.02
N ILE A 350 -11.97 -24.47 0.73
CA ILE A 350 -12.71 -23.37 1.35
C ILE A 350 -13.26 -22.42 0.28
N ALA A 351 -12.44 -22.10 -0.74
CA ALA A 351 -12.86 -21.34 -1.93
C ALA A 351 -14.01 -22.03 -2.65
N ALA A 352 -13.96 -23.35 -2.78
CA ALA A 352 -15.01 -24.13 -3.40
C ALA A 352 -16.34 -24.06 -2.63
N GLN A 353 -16.31 -24.14 -1.29
CA GLN A 353 -17.54 -23.98 -0.50
C GLN A 353 -18.13 -22.57 -0.61
N CYS A 354 -17.30 -21.53 -0.60
CA CYS A 354 -17.77 -20.15 -0.74
C CYS A 354 -18.40 -19.93 -2.13
N ALA A 355 -17.77 -20.44 -3.19
CA ALA A 355 -18.30 -20.39 -4.53
C ALA A 355 -19.65 -21.11 -4.65
N ALA A 356 -19.80 -22.29 -4.02
CA ALA A 356 -21.06 -23.04 -4.03
C ALA A 356 -22.26 -22.19 -3.55
N HIS A 357 -22.09 -21.38 -2.51
CA HIS A 357 -23.15 -20.48 -2.03
C HIS A 357 -23.48 -19.34 -3.00
N ILE A 358 -22.54 -18.90 -3.83
CA ILE A 358 -22.81 -17.95 -4.92
C ILE A 358 -23.63 -18.63 -6.03
N PHE A 359 -23.31 -19.89 -6.37
CA PHE A 359 -24.11 -20.68 -7.32
C PHE A 359 -25.51 -21.01 -6.81
N GLU A 360 -25.69 -21.25 -5.50
CA GLU A 360 -27.03 -21.37 -4.90
C GLU A 360 -27.86 -20.10 -5.12
N LEU A 361 -27.26 -18.92 -4.94
CA LEU A 361 -27.93 -17.65 -5.16
C LEU A 361 -28.32 -17.47 -6.63
N MET A 362 -27.42 -17.84 -7.54
CA MET A 362 -27.63 -17.76 -8.98
C MET A 362 -28.74 -18.71 -9.45
N ALA A 363 -28.82 -19.90 -8.87
CA ALA A 363 -29.81 -20.93 -9.22
C ALA A 363 -31.26 -20.53 -8.93
N ALA A 364 -31.49 -19.45 -8.18
CA ALA A 364 -32.82 -18.89 -7.96
C ALA A 364 -33.38 -18.16 -9.19
N GLY A 365 -32.55 -17.83 -10.19
CA GLY A 365 -32.94 -17.15 -11.43
C GLY A 365 -32.64 -17.96 -12.69
N GLU A 366 -33.23 -17.53 -13.80
CA GLU A 366 -32.86 -17.98 -15.14
C GLU A 366 -31.66 -17.18 -15.65
N LEU A 367 -30.71 -17.85 -16.29
CA LEU A 367 -29.56 -17.22 -16.92
C LEU A 367 -29.82 -16.91 -18.39
N THR A 368 -29.26 -15.81 -18.89
CA THR A 368 -29.21 -15.55 -20.33
C THR A 368 -28.15 -16.44 -21.01
N ALA A 369 -28.25 -16.62 -22.32
CA ALA A 369 -27.28 -17.40 -23.08
C ALA A 369 -25.84 -16.88 -22.89
N GLU A 370 -25.66 -15.55 -22.85
CA GLU A 370 -24.35 -14.90 -22.66
C GLU A 370 -23.78 -15.15 -21.26
N GLN A 371 -24.65 -15.20 -20.23
CA GLN A 371 -24.25 -15.51 -18.86
C GLN A 371 -23.84 -16.98 -18.72
N VAL A 372 -24.59 -17.88 -19.36
CA VAL A 372 -24.24 -19.31 -19.42
C VAL A 372 -22.92 -19.49 -20.16
N GLU A 373 -22.74 -18.84 -21.31
CA GLU A 373 -21.48 -18.85 -22.07
C GLU A 373 -20.31 -18.37 -21.22
N THR A 374 -20.48 -17.27 -20.48
CA THR A 374 -19.45 -16.74 -19.57
C THR A 374 -19.01 -17.80 -18.56
N LEU A 375 -19.94 -18.51 -17.91
CA LEU A 375 -19.63 -19.53 -16.90
C LEU A 375 -19.04 -20.81 -17.52
N LEU A 376 -19.51 -21.21 -18.69
CA LEU A 376 -19.01 -22.37 -19.43
C LEU A 376 -17.61 -22.12 -20.00
N SER A 377 -17.26 -20.87 -20.31
CA SER A 377 -15.92 -20.51 -20.82
C SER A 377 -14.78 -20.91 -19.87
N LEU A 378 -15.05 -21.02 -18.56
CA LEU A 378 -14.09 -21.48 -17.55
C LEU A 378 -13.62 -22.92 -17.77
N LEU A 379 -14.40 -23.73 -18.49
CA LEU A 379 -14.03 -25.11 -18.84
C LEU A 379 -12.99 -25.15 -19.98
N ARG A 380 -12.84 -24.06 -20.73
CA ARG A 380 -12.02 -24.00 -21.94
C ARG A 380 -10.67 -23.30 -21.77
N GLY A 381 -10.20 -23.15 -20.53
CA GLY A 381 -9.00 -22.36 -20.20
C GLY A 381 -7.83 -22.64 -21.16
N PRO A 382 -7.02 -21.61 -21.53
CA PRO A 382 -5.84 -21.81 -22.37
C PRO A 382 -4.92 -22.88 -21.77
N THR A 383 -4.01 -23.48 -22.55
CA THR A 383 -3.14 -24.58 -22.07
C THR A 383 -2.33 -24.24 -20.80
N ALA A 384 -2.04 -22.97 -20.52
CA ALA A 384 -1.44 -22.49 -19.27
C ALA A 384 -2.41 -22.42 -18.06
N ALA A 385 -3.72 -22.49 -18.30
CA ALA A 385 -4.82 -22.48 -17.33
C ALA A 385 -5.56 -23.84 -17.23
N ALA A 386 -4.97 -24.93 -17.76
CA ALA A 386 -5.57 -26.26 -17.73
C ALA A 386 -5.92 -26.72 -16.30
N ALA A 387 -5.14 -26.32 -15.28
CA ALA A 387 -5.43 -26.59 -13.88
C ALA A 387 -6.71 -25.87 -13.39
N ALA A 388 -6.92 -24.62 -13.81
CA ALA A 388 -8.13 -23.87 -13.49
C ALA A 388 -9.36 -24.46 -14.19
N ALA A 389 -9.23 -24.88 -15.45
CA ALA A 389 -10.28 -25.57 -16.19
C ALA A 389 -10.67 -26.91 -15.54
N ALA A 390 -9.68 -27.72 -15.14
CA ALA A 390 -9.93 -28.97 -14.42
C ALA A 390 -10.56 -28.73 -13.05
N ALA A 391 -10.14 -27.68 -12.33
CA ALA A 391 -10.74 -27.28 -11.07
C ALA A 391 -12.21 -26.83 -11.25
N ALA A 392 -12.49 -26.06 -12.31
CA ALA A 392 -13.84 -25.63 -12.67
C ALA A 392 -14.74 -26.82 -13.02
N ALA A 393 -14.27 -27.75 -13.86
CA ALA A 393 -15.02 -28.96 -14.21
C ALA A 393 -15.35 -29.80 -12.96
N LYS A 394 -14.36 -30.05 -12.10
CA LYS A 394 -14.56 -30.78 -10.85
C LYS A 394 -15.51 -30.05 -9.89
N ALA A 395 -15.39 -28.73 -9.78
CA ALA A 395 -16.29 -27.90 -9.01
C ALA A 395 -17.73 -28.03 -9.50
N TYR A 396 -17.97 -27.81 -10.80
CA TYR A 396 -19.31 -27.87 -11.39
C TYR A 396 -19.96 -29.26 -11.27
N GLN A 397 -19.17 -30.33 -11.29
CA GLN A 397 -19.64 -31.69 -11.08
C GLN A 397 -19.96 -32.01 -9.60
N SER A 398 -19.22 -31.45 -8.67
CA SER A 398 -19.33 -31.78 -7.24
C SER A 398 -20.31 -30.89 -6.48
N TRP A 399 -20.45 -29.63 -6.88
CA TRP A 399 -21.36 -28.70 -6.22
C TRP A 399 -22.80 -28.99 -6.58
N ARG A 400 -23.70 -28.60 -5.68
CA ARG A 400 -25.13 -28.84 -5.81
C ARG A 400 -25.88 -27.53 -5.71
N VAL A 401 -26.79 -27.31 -6.64
CA VAL A 401 -27.79 -26.24 -6.54
C VAL A 401 -28.93 -26.70 -5.61
N PRO A 402 -29.84 -25.82 -5.15
CA PRO A 402 -30.84 -26.16 -4.13
C PRO A 402 -31.76 -27.35 -4.46
N ASP A 403 -31.97 -27.66 -5.74
CA ASP A 403 -32.79 -28.81 -6.19
C ASP A 403 -32.02 -30.15 -6.21
N GLY A 404 -30.75 -30.16 -5.80
CA GLY A 404 -29.90 -31.35 -5.74
C GLY A 404 -29.20 -31.72 -7.06
N ARG A 405 -29.39 -30.98 -8.16
CA ARG A 405 -28.62 -31.18 -9.39
C ARG A 405 -27.19 -30.67 -9.24
N SER A 406 -26.27 -31.23 -10.04
CA SER A 406 -24.92 -30.66 -10.16
C SER A 406 -25.00 -29.27 -10.80
N VAL A 407 -24.07 -28.37 -10.48
CA VAL A 407 -23.99 -27.05 -11.14
C VAL A 407 -23.84 -27.22 -12.66
N MET A 408 -23.10 -28.23 -13.11
CA MET A 408 -22.95 -28.53 -14.54
C MET A 408 -24.30 -28.90 -15.20
N VAL A 409 -25.08 -29.79 -14.58
CA VAL A 409 -26.41 -30.18 -15.10
C VAL A 409 -27.38 -29.01 -15.06
N TRP A 410 -27.31 -28.18 -14.02
CA TRP A 410 -28.13 -26.97 -13.92
C TRP A 410 -27.78 -25.96 -15.03
N LEU A 411 -26.49 -25.68 -15.27
CA LEU A 411 -26.03 -24.82 -16.37
C LEU A 411 -26.47 -25.37 -17.73
N ALA A 412 -26.36 -26.68 -17.94
CA ALA A 412 -26.78 -27.34 -19.16
C ALA A 412 -28.30 -27.27 -19.41
N SER A 413 -29.10 -27.09 -18.36
CA SER A 413 -30.55 -26.91 -18.46
C SER A 413 -31.00 -25.48 -18.76
N GLN A 414 -30.08 -24.51 -18.78
CA GLN A 414 -30.42 -23.11 -19.02
C GLN A 414 -30.76 -22.85 -20.50
N PRO A 415 -31.66 -21.88 -20.79
CA PRO A 415 -31.95 -21.46 -22.15
C PRO A 415 -30.68 -21.01 -22.89
N GLY A 416 -30.47 -21.54 -24.10
CA GLY A 416 -29.30 -21.19 -24.91
C GLY A 416 -27.98 -21.88 -24.52
N ALA A 417 -27.96 -22.73 -23.48
CA ALA A 417 -26.75 -23.41 -23.01
C ALA A 417 -26.08 -24.27 -24.11
N ALA A 418 -26.86 -25.00 -24.90
CA ALA A 418 -26.33 -25.81 -26.01
C ALA A 418 -25.69 -24.95 -27.11
N ALA A 419 -26.29 -23.80 -27.43
CA ALA A 419 -25.73 -22.86 -28.41
C ALA A 419 -24.44 -22.19 -27.89
N ALA A 420 -24.42 -21.80 -26.62
CA ALA A 420 -23.23 -21.28 -25.95
C ALA A 420 -22.09 -22.31 -25.92
N ALA A 421 -22.39 -23.56 -25.55
CA ALA A 421 -21.41 -24.64 -25.56
C ALA A 421 -20.87 -24.91 -26.97
N ALA A 422 -21.71 -24.84 -28.00
CA ALA A 422 -21.31 -24.97 -29.40
C ALA A 422 -20.41 -23.81 -29.85
N GLY A 423 -20.75 -22.57 -29.51
CA GLY A 423 -19.94 -21.38 -29.82
C GLY A 423 -18.58 -21.41 -29.13
N LEU A 424 -18.54 -21.93 -27.90
CA LEU A 424 -17.31 -22.22 -27.19
C LEU A 424 -16.61 -23.49 -27.67
N GLY A 425 -17.18 -24.29 -28.58
CA GLY A 425 -16.63 -25.56 -29.05
C GLY A 425 -16.28 -26.54 -27.92
N LEU A 426 -17.14 -26.64 -26.90
CA LEU A 426 -17.02 -27.61 -25.82
C LEU A 426 -17.34 -29.02 -26.31
N THR A 427 -16.58 -30.00 -25.81
CA THR A 427 -16.77 -31.42 -26.06
C THR A 427 -17.30 -32.14 -24.82
N ALA A 428 -17.78 -33.37 -24.98
CA ALA A 428 -18.26 -34.17 -23.85
C ALA A 428 -17.16 -34.41 -22.80
N ALA A 429 -15.89 -34.42 -23.23
CA ALA A 429 -14.74 -34.56 -22.36
C ALA A 429 -14.52 -33.32 -21.47
N ASP A 430 -14.76 -32.12 -22.00
CA ASP A 430 -14.62 -30.86 -21.24
C ASP A 430 -15.70 -30.74 -20.16
N VAL A 431 -16.90 -31.26 -20.43
CA VAL A 431 -18.04 -31.25 -19.49
C VAL A 431 -17.84 -32.30 -18.39
N GLY A 432 -17.45 -33.51 -18.75
CA GLY A 432 -17.16 -34.64 -17.84
C GLY A 432 -18.35 -35.17 -17.02
N ASP A 433 -19.50 -34.49 -17.00
CA ASP A 433 -20.79 -34.97 -16.46
C ASP A 433 -21.65 -35.54 -17.61
N PRO A 434 -21.97 -36.85 -17.63
CA PRO A 434 -22.70 -37.46 -18.74
C PRO A 434 -24.11 -36.88 -18.96
N ALA A 435 -24.80 -36.50 -17.88
CA ALA A 435 -26.16 -35.95 -17.99
C ALA A 435 -26.12 -34.53 -18.57
N ALA A 436 -25.15 -33.72 -18.13
CA ALA A 436 -24.95 -32.39 -18.71
C ALA A 436 -24.44 -32.46 -20.16
N ALA A 437 -23.54 -33.40 -20.48
CA ALA A 437 -23.04 -33.58 -21.84
C ALA A 437 -24.16 -33.96 -22.82
N ALA A 438 -25.12 -34.80 -22.39
CA ALA A 438 -26.29 -35.13 -23.19
C ALA A 438 -27.17 -33.90 -23.50
N LEU A 439 -27.34 -33.00 -22.52
CA LEU A 439 -28.11 -31.77 -22.69
C LEU A 439 -27.39 -30.72 -23.56
N LEU A 440 -26.07 -30.59 -23.43
CA LEU A 440 -25.29 -29.59 -24.15
C LEU A 440 -24.97 -29.98 -25.59
N ILE A 441 -24.76 -31.28 -25.86
CA ILE A 441 -24.19 -31.78 -27.11
C ILE A 441 -25.12 -32.78 -27.81
N GLY A 442 -25.87 -33.59 -27.06
CA GLY A 442 -26.66 -34.72 -27.58
C GLY A 442 -27.86 -34.37 -28.48
N GLY A 443 -28.15 -33.07 -28.65
CA GLY A 443 -29.17 -32.58 -29.58
C GLY A 443 -28.64 -32.09 -30.93
N GLN A 444 -27.34 -32.22 -31.20
CA GLN A 444 -26.68 -31.74 -32.44
C GLN A 444 -26.55 -32.81 -33.52
#